data_AF-A0A2R6LMQ7-F1
#
_entry.id   AF-A0A2R6LMQ7-F1
#
_cell.length_a   1.000
_cell.length_b   1.000
_cell.length_c   1.000
_cell.angle_alpha   90.00
_cell.angle_beta   90.00
_cell.angle_gamma   90.00
#
_symmetry.space_group_name_H-M   'P 1'
#
loop_
_entity.id
_entity.type
_entity.pdbx_description
1 polymer ?
#
loop_
_entity_poly.entity_id
_entity_poly.type
_entity_poly.pdbx_seq_one_letter_code
_entity_poly.pdbx_strand_id
1 'polypeptide(L)' 'MGIVRSLQLLTTLVIAVPVALVGVSTILDGRPLLGAVFFGMAVGLVAVSEYVYTRLTDRTVGRLKRLKNVR' A
#
# COMPACT_ATOMS: atom_id res chain seq x y z
N MET A 1 -12.29 -2.45 13.32
CA MET A 1 -11.75 -2.18 11.96
C MET A 1 -10.22 -2.32 11.89
N GLY A 2 -9.56 -3.09 12.77
CA GLY A 2 -8.09 -3.21 12.76
C GLY A 2 -7.58 -4.35 11.89
N ILE A 3 -8.19 -5.53 12.02
CA ILE A 3 -7.65 -6.78 11.45
C ILE A 3 -7.70 -6.78 9.92
N VAL A 4 -8.78 -6.29 9.32
CA VAL A 4 -8.90 -6.21 7.85
C VAL A 4 -7.85 -5.27 7.26
N ARG A 5 -7.58 -4.13 7.91
CA ARG A 5 -6.51 -3.20 7.52
C ARG A 5 -5.15 -3.87 7.64
N SER A 6 -4.89 -4.53 8.76
CA SER A 6 -3.63 -5.24 8.98
C SER A 6 -3.43 -6.34 7.95
N LEU A 7 -4.45 -7.15 7.65
CA LEU A 7 -4.38 -8.20 6.63
C LEU A 7 -4.13 -7.64 5.23
N GLN A 8 -4.79 -6.55 4.85
CA GLN A 8 -4.60 -5.94 3.52
C GLN A 8 -3.22 -5.30 3.38
N LEU A 9 -2.73 -4.65 4.45
CA LEU A 9 -1.34 -4.17 4.52
C LEU A 9 -0.36 -5.33 4.44
N LEU A 10 -0.60 -6.42 5.16
CA LEU A 10 0.25 -7.61 5.15
C LEU A 10 0.28 -8.25 3.76
N THR A 11 -0.86 -8.30 3.06
CA THR A 11 -0.95 -8.82 1.69
C THR A 11 -0.17 -7.93 0.71
N THR A 12 -0.28 -6.60 0.87
CA THR A 12 0.49 -5.65 0.05
C THR A 12 1.98 -5.76 0.36
N LEU A 13 2.34 -5.96 1.63
CA LEU A 13 3.71 -6.09 2.10
C LEU A 13 4.38 -7.34 1.54
N VAL A 14 3.66 -8.47 1.46
CA VAL A 14 4.14 -9.71 0.83
C VAL A 14 4.57 -9.47 -0.63
N ILE A 15 3.89 -8.58 -1.35
CA ILE A 15 4.24 -8.21 -2.73
C ILE A 15 5.35 -7.15 -2.75
N ALA A 16 5.33 -6.18 -1.83
CA ALA A 16 6.29 -5.08 -1.79
C ALA A 16 7.70 -5.53 -1.36
N VAL A 17 7.81 -6.52 -0.47
CA VAL A 17 9.08 -7.05 0.04
C VAL A 17 10.01 -7.56 -1.07
N PRO A 18 9.60 -8.47 -1.98
CA PRO A 18 10.47 -8.92 -3.06
C PRO A 18 10.85 -7.78 -4.02
N VAL A 19 9.96 -6.83 -4.28
CA VAL A 19 10.26 -5.65 -5.12
C VAL A 19 11.31 -4.76 -4.44
N ALA A 20 11.20 -4.55 -3.12
CA ALA A 20 12.18 -3.80 -2.34
C ALA A 20 13.55 -4.51 -2.32
N LEU A 21 13.56 -5.83 -2.17
CA LEU A 21 14.79 -6.64 -2.22
C LEU A 21 15.48 -6.53 -3.58
N VAL A 22 14.73 -6.62 -4.69
CA VAL A 22 15.26 -6.43 -6.05
C VAL A 22 15.81 -5.02 -6.26
N GLY A 23 15.14 -4.00 -5.72
CA GLY A 23 15.63 -2.62 -5.77
C GLY A 23 16.95 -2.44 -5.02
N VAL A 24 17.06 -3.00 -3.81
CA VAL A 24 18.29 -2.93 -3.01
C VAL A 24 19.43 -3.69 -3.68
N SER A 25 19.18 -4.90 -4.20
CA SER A 25 20.23 -5.67 -4.89
C SER A 25 20.74 -4.99 -6.15
N THR A 26 19.85 -4.36 -6.94
CA THR A 26 20.27 -3.60 -8.13
C THR A 26 21.04 -2.32 -7.83
N ILE A 27 20.81 -1.68 -6.67
CA ILE A 27 21.67 -0.58 -6.18
C ILE A 27 23.07 -1.13 -5.84
N LEU A 28 23.13 -2.27 -5.14
CA LEU A 28 24.39 -2.91 -4.74
C LEU A 28 25.21 -3.41 -5.94
N ASP A 29 24.55 -3.79 -7.03
CA ASP A 29 25.17 -4.17 -8.31
C ASP A 29 25.72 -2.98 -9.13
N GLY A 30 25.74 -1.77 -8.56
CA GLY A 30 26.30 -0.58 -9.19
C GLY A 30 25.40 0.04 -10.27
N ARG A 31 24.11 -0.33 -10.32
CA ARG A 31 23.10 0.23 -11.23
C ARG A 31 22.05 1.03 -10.45
N PRO A 32 22.44 2.18 -9.84
CA PRO A 32 21.59 2.92 -8.92
C PRO A 32 20.30 3.45 -9.56
N LEU A 33 20.34 3.77 -10.86
CA LEU A 33 19.16 4.23 -11.59
C LEU A 33 18.06 3.16 -11.67
N LEU A 34 18.44 1.92 -11.97
CA LEU A 34 17.50 0.79 -12.04
C LEU A 34 16.97 0.45 -10.64
N GLY A 35 17.85 0.43 -9.63
CA GLY A 35 17.43 0.18 -8.26
C GLY A 35 16.52 1.25 -7.68
N ALA A 36 16.73 2.52 -8.02
CA ALA A 36 15.82 3.60 -7.66
C ALA A 36 14.43 3.44 -8.31
N VAL A 37 14.36 2.96 -9.55
CA VAL A 37 13.08 2.67 -10.24
C VAL A 37 12.33 1.52 -9.54
N PHE A 38 13.01 0.41 -9.25
CA PHE A 38 12.38 -0.72 -8.55
C PHE A 38 11.95 -0.35 -7.13
N PHE A 39 12.79 0.37 -6.39
CA PHE A 39 12.44 0.86 -5.06
C PHE A 39 11.25 1.84 -5.13
N GLY A 40 11.24 2.76 -6.10
CA GLY A 40 10.12 3.67 -6.34
C GLY A 40 8.82 2.95 -6.68
N MET A 41 8.88 1.87 -7.47
CA MET A 41 7.71 1.02 -7.73
C MET A 41 7.20 0.32 -6.47
N ALA A 42 8.07 -0.18 -5.60
CA ALA A 42 7.67 -0.79 -4.34
C ALA A 42 6.91 0.22 -3.45
N VAL A 43 7.46 1.42 -3.29
CA VAL A 43 6.83 2.51 -2.54
C VAL A 43 5.50 2.91 -3.19
N GLY A 44 5.47 3.02 -4.52
CA GLY A 44 4.27 3.36 -5.28
C GLY A 44 3.14 2.34 -5.08
N LEU A 45 3.44 1.04 -5.12
CA LEU A 45 2.47 -0.03 -4.89
C LEU A 45 1.83 0.06 -3.50
N VAL A 46 2.64 0.32 -2.48
CA VAL A 46 2.15 0.49 -1.10
C VAL A 46 1.31 1.77 -0.98
N ALA A 47 1.80 2.88 -1.50
CA ALA A 47 1.09 4.16 -1.45
C ALA A 47 -0.26 4.12 -2.18
N VAL A 48 -0.32 3.46 -3.35
CA VAL A 48 -1.56 3.26 -4.10
C VAL A 48 -2.54 2.38 -3.33
N SER A 49 -2.06 1.27 -2.73
CA SER A 49 -2.90 0.39 -1.90
C SER A 49 -3.51 1.16 -0.72
N GLU A 50 -2.70 1.96 0.00
CA GLU A 50 -3.17 2.76 1.12
C GLU A 50 -4.12 3.88 0.69
N TYR A 51 -3.84 4.55 -0.43
CA TYR A 51 -4.75 5.55 -1.01
C TYR A 51 -6.11 4.94 -1.35
N VAL A 52 -6.12 3.83 -2.10
CA VAL A 52 -7.34 3.12 -2.49
C VAL A 52 -8.13 2.69 -1.26
N TYR A 53 -7.46 2.13 -0.25
CA TYR A 53 -8.11 1.71 1.00
C TYR A 53 -8.75 2.87 1.76
N THR A 54 -8.03 3.99 1.90
CA THR A 54 -8.52 5.17 2.62
C THR A 54 -9.74 5.75 1.90
N ARG A 55 -9.68 5.84 0.58
CA ARG A 55 -10.77 6.34 -0.28
C ARG A 55 -12.02 5.45 -0.27
N LEU A 56 -11.84 4.13 -0.26
CA LEU A 56 -12.94 3.15 -0.15
C LEU A 56 -13.55 3.16 1.26
N THR A 57 -12.71 3.21 2.28
CA THR A 57 -13.14 3.30 3.67
C THR A 57 -13.97 4.56 3.90
N ASP A 58 -13.54 5.72 3.40
CA ASP A 58 -14.31 6.98 3.50
C ASP A 58 -15.70 6.87 2.85
N ARG A 59 -15.80 6.25 1.67
CA ARG A 59 -17.11 6.06 1.00
C ARG A 59 -18.03 5.12 1.77
N THR A 60 -17.47 4.12 2.42
CA THR A 60 -18.23 3.08 3.11
C THR A 60 -18.68 3.57 4.50
N VAL A 61 -17.76 4.22 5.23
CA VAL A 61 -18.01 4.80 6.56
C VAL A 61 -18.88 6.06 6.46
N GLY A 62 -18.74 6.87 5.41
CA GLY A 62 -19.61 8.03 5.16
C GLY A 62 -21.08 7.65 4.99
N ARG A 63 -21.36 6.51 4.32
CA ARG A 63 -22.72 5.96 4.20
C ARG A 63 -23.26 5.44 5.53
N LEU A 64 -22.43 4.74 6.32
CA LEU A 64 -22.81 4.20 7.63
C LEU A 64 -23.07 5.31 8.66
N LYS A 65 -22.26 6.38 8.65
CA LYS A 65 -22.45 7.55 9.54
C LYS A 65 -23.76 8.27 9.23
N ARG A 66 -24.19 8.30 7.96
CA ARG A 66 -25.48 8.87 7.53
C ARG A 66 -26.69 8.05 8.02
N LEU A 67 -26.57 6.73 8.04
CA LEU A 67 -27.64 5.84 8.54
C LEU A 67 -27.79 5.88 10.06
N LYS A 68 -26.69 6.09 10.80
CA LYS A 68 -26.73 6.20 12.27
C LYS A 68 -27.37 7.52 12.76
N ASN A 69 -27.36 8.58 11.95
CA ASN A 69 -27.86 9.91 12.32
C ASN A 69 -29.36 10.12 12.02
N VAL A 70 -30.07 9.08 11.58
CA VAL A 70 -31.51 9.11 11.25
C VAL A 70 -32.34 8.39 12.33
N ARG A 71 -31.75 8.08 13.49
CA ARG A 71 -32.43 7.40 14.60
C ARG A 71 -32.34 8.21 15.88
#